data_AF-Q70CC4-F1
#
_entry.id   AF-Q70CC4-F1
#
_cell.length_a   1.000
_cell.length_b   1.000
_cell.length_c   1.000
_cell.angle_alpha   90.00
_cell.angle_beta   90.00
_cell.angle_gamma   90.00
#
_symmetry.space_group_name_H-M   'P 1'
#
loop_
_entity.id
_entity.type
_entity.pdbx_description
1 polymer ?
#
loop_
_entity_poly.entity_id
_entity_poly.type
_entity_poly.pdbx_seq_one_letter_code
_entity_poly.pdbx_strand_id
1 'polypeptide(L)'
;MYRPGLLTCYTGLLIGAATSNFSVAIRNHSAPANPHNDSVDTLAFIQAVPVAIEAVDATTVCLPTMNMLRVLNLRDQSLEALEPDTDETTGDAEEGVSKSKTALEIAKELAGTDAATCETGATANAKAHTGLVIPFEYSTAFDCGALIQGHFAAGLSHIQESNFDPATGKYDTGIAPFDNLSASNIANIMWSKSKTASCAVTKNCRGGHNVLYCRFVDPITNADTPFTTELYEALLQRQAGSSSIAFTSIATTFFCAALFLLS
;
A
#
# COMPACT_ATOMS: atom_id res chain seq x y z
N MET A 1 -39.30 5.77 -52.16
CA MET A 1 -38.06 6.25 -52.81
C MET A 1 -37.75 7.62 -52.23
N TYR A 2 -36.73 7.73 -51.36
CA TYR A 2 -35.91 8.93 -51.11
C TYR A 2 -34.83 8.57 -50.06
N ARG A 3 -33.60 8.38 -50.53
CA ARG A 3 -32.32 8.62 -49.82
C ARG A 3 -31.65 9.73 -50.66
N PRO A 4 -30.93 10.71 -50.10
CA PRO A 4 -29.67 10.50 -49.37
C PRO A 4 -29.52 11.46 -48.14
N GLY A 5 -28.58 11.30 -47.21
CA GLY A 5 -27.15 11.47 -47.44
C GLY A 5 -26.34 11.21 -46.17
N LEU A 6 -25.24 10.50 -46.37
CA LEU A 6 -24.18 10.28 -45.40
C LEU A 6 -23.44 11.61 -45.14
N LEU A 7 -23.15 11.88 -43.87
CA LEU A 7 -22.08 12.80 -43.47
C LEU A 7 -21.12 12.03 -42.56
N THR A 8 -20.00 11.66 -43.17
CA THR A 8 -18.80 11.09 -42.60
C THR A 8 -18.12 12.11 -41.68
N CYS A 9 -18.05 11.83 -40.38
CA CYS A 9 -17.16 12.57 -39.48
C CYS A 9 -15.72 12.10 -39.69
N TYR A 10 -14.93 12.97 -40.31
CA TYR A 10 -13.50 12.80 -40.56
C TYR A 10 -12.71 12.80 -39.24
N THR A 11 -11.86 11.78 -39.10
CA THR A 11 -10.74 11.71 -38.15
C THR A 11 -9.66 12.71 -38.55
N GLY A 12 -9.37 13.67 -37.68
CA GLY A 12 -8.22 14.57 -37.79
C GLY A 12 -7.13 14.16 -36.80
N LEU A 13 -6.12 13.43 -37.27
CA LEU A 13 -4.84 13.26 -36.59
C LEU A 13 -4.01 14.53 -36.81
N LEU A 14 -3.60 15.22 -35.75
CA LEU A 14 -2.53 16.21 -35.80
C LEU A 14 -1.35 15.72 -34.96
N ILE A 15 -0.32 15.27 -35.69
CA ILE A 15 1.01 14.95 -35.19
C ILE A 15 1.76 16.27 -35.02
N GLY A 16 2.02 16.65 -33.77
CA GLY A 16 2.89 17.77 -33.42
C GLY A 16 4.17 17.26 -32.77
N ALA A 17 5.18 16.99 -33.58
CA ALA A 17 6.55 16.79 -33.10
C ALA A 17 7.19 18.17 -32.91
N ALA A 18 7.36 18.59 -31.66
CA ALA A 18 8.22 19.71 -31.29
C ALA A 18 9.31 19.19 -30.35
N THR A 19 10.47 18.87 -30.91
CA THR A 19 11.70 18.59 -30.17
C THR A 19 12.22 19.88 -29.57
N SER A 20 12.12 20.06 -28.26
CA SER A 20 12.82 21.13 -27.56
C SER A 20 14.25 20.69 -27.24
N ASN A 21 15.15 20.90 -28.20
CA ASN A 21 16.59 20.97 -27.93
C ASN A 21 16.87 22.32 -27.25
N PHE A 22 17.02 22.31 -25.93
CA PHE A 22 17.65 23.42 -25.23
C PHE A 22 19.03 22.99 -24.75
N SER A 23 20.02 23.31 -25.57
CA SER A 23 21.41 23.44 -25.13
C SER A 23 21.46 24.57 -24.11
N VAL A 24 21.68 24.22 -22.83
CA VAL A 24 22.14 25.20 -21.85
C VAL A 24 23.60 25.51 -22.18
N ALA A 25 23.82 26.54 -22.99
CA ALA A 25 25.12 27.16 -23.13
C ALA A 25 25.45 27.86 -21.81
N ILE A 26 26.38 27.27 -21.05
CA ILE A 26 26.96 27.88 -19.86
C ILE A 26 27.68 29.16 -20.30
N ARG A 27 27.15 30.31 -19.90
CA ARG A 27 27.81 31.61 -20.07
C ARG A 27 28.93 31.72 -19.04
N ASN A 28 30.13 31.29 -19.41
CA ASN A 28 31.35 31.61 -18.66
C ASN A 28 31.66 33.10 -18.84
N HIS A 29 31.27 33.92 -17.87
CA HIS A 29 31.92 35.21 -17.69
C HIS A 29 33.32 34.96 -17.10
N SER A 30 34.33 34.92 -17.98
CA SER A 30 35.72 35.03 -17.57
C SER A 30 35.99 36.45 -17.07
N ALA A 31 36.12 36.62 -15.76
CA ALA A 31 36.72 37.81 -15.17
C ALA A 31 38.25 37.72 -15.29
N PRO A 32 38.97 38.82 -15.56
CA PRO A 32 40.43 38.81 -15.52
C PRO A 32 40.89 38.64 -14.06
N ALA A 33 41.59 37.53 -13.80
CA ALA A 33 42.23 37.26 -12.52
C ALA A 33 43.38 38.24 -12.27
N ASN A 34 43.30 38.98 -11.17
CA ASN A 34 44.37 39.80 -10.62
C ASN A 34 45.25 38.89 -9.73
N PRO A 35 46.59 38.79 -9.92
CA PRO A 35 47.40 37.70 -9.38
C PRO A 35 47.86 37.86 -7.92
N HIS A 36 47.16 38.62 -7.09
CA HIS A 36 47.54 38.80 -5.68
C HIS A 36 46.35 38.75 -4.73
N ASN A 37 45.93 37.51 -4.40
CA ASN A 37 45.48 37.16 -3.06
C ASN A 37 45.42 35.63 -2.94
N ASP A 38 46.37 35.05 -2.21
CA ASP A 38 46.24 33.73 -1.63
C ASP A 38 45.13 33.80 -0.56
N SER A 39 43.93 33.37 -0.92
CA SER A 39 42.94 32.96 0.06
C SER A 39 42.42 31.60 -0.36
N VAL A 40 42.81 30.59 0.41
CA VAL A 40 42.40 29.20 0.33
C VAL A 40 40.89 29.11 0.10
N ASP A 41 40.52 28.71 -1.11
CA ASP A 41 39.15 28.48 -1.54
C ASP A 41 38.67 27.21 -0.83
N THR A 42 38.18 27.40 0.39
CA THR A 42 37.57 26.32 1.16
C THR A 42 36.17 26.15 0.58
N LEU A 43 36.06 25.34 -0.48
CA LEU A 43 34.80 24.74 -0.88
C LEU A 43 34.27 23.98 0.32
N ALA A 44 33.43 24.64 1.10
CA ALA A 44 32.64 24.02 2.14
C ALA A 44 31.71 23.04 1.44
N PHE A 45 32.17 21.80 1.30
CA PHE A 45 31.29 20.65 1.14
C PHE A 45 30.35 20.70 2.34
N ILE A 46 29.14 21.24 2.13
CA ILE A 46 28.01 20.97 3.02
C ILE A 46 27.79 19.47 2.87
N GLN A 47 28.44 18.70 3.73
CA GLN A 47 28.07 17.31 3.94
C GLN A 47 26.63 17.36 4.45
N ALA A 48 25.68 17.11 3.56
CA ALA A 48 24.31 16.87 3.97
C ALA A 48 24.36 15.73 4.99
N VAL A 49 24.03 16.03 6.23
CA VAL A 49 23.97 15.01 7.29
C VAL A 49 23.05 13.91 6.77
N PRO A 50 23.50 12.64 6.72
CA PRO A 50 22.64 11.54 6.29
C PRO A 50 21.46 11.48 7.26
N VAL A 51 20.28 11.83 6.75
CA VAL A 51 19.03 11.66 7.49
C VAL A 51 18.78 10.16 7.53
N ALA A 52 18.64 9.59 8.72
CA ALA A 52 18.35 8.16 8.86
C ALA A 52 16.90 7.87 8.47
N ILE A 53 16.61 6.61 8.10
CA ILE A 53 15.22 6.15 7.96
C ILE A 53 14.59 6.19 9.35
N GLU A 54 13.52 6.96 9.48
CA GLU A 54 12.72 7.04 10.69
C GLU A 54 11.58 6.03 10.58
N ALA A 55 11.20 5.42 11.69
CA ALA A 55 9.96 4.67 11.81
C ALA A 55 9.25 5.15 13.06
N VAL A 56 7.94 5.33 12.95
CA VAL A 56 7.09 5.78 14.04
C VAL A 56 6.03 4.73 14.32
N ASP A 57 5.63 4.59 15.59
CA ASP A 57 4.46 3.79 15.93
C ASP A 57 3.24 4.30 15.16
N ALA A 58 2.52 3.36 14.58
CA ALA A 58 1.28 3.58 13.85
C ALA A 58 0.14 2.72 14.40
N THR A 59 0.36 2.02 15.53
CA THR A 59 -0.60 1.06 16.09
C THR A 59 -1.95 1.73 16.35
N THR A 60 -1.94 2.88 17.03
CA THR A 60 -3.17 3.60 17.41
C THR A 60 -4.01 4.06 16.22
N VAL A 61 -3.38 4.35 15.07
CA VAL A 61 -4.08 4.82 13.86
C VAL A 61 -4.46 3.69 12.90
N CYS A 62 -3.77 2.55 12.95
CA CYS A 62 -3.99 1.41 12.06
C CYS A 62 -4.96 0.37 12.63
N LEU A 63 -4.86 0.10 13.93
CA LEU A 63 -5.63 -0.94 14.62
C LEU A 63 -7.15 -0.77 14.47
N PRO A 64 -7.74 0.45 14.53
CA PRO A 64 -9.17 0.63 14.31
C PRO A 64 -9.65 0.11 12.94
N THR A 65 -8.86 0.34 11.88
CA THR A 65 -9.21 -0.14 10.53
C THR A 65 -9.11 -1.65 10.43
N MET A 66 -8.06 -2.27 11.00
CA MET A 66 -7.95 -3.74 11.02
C MET A 66 -9.11 -4.37 11.81
N ASN A 67 -9.47 -3.80 12.96
CA ASN A 67 -10.58 -4.29 13.79
C ASN A 67 -11.93 -4.11 13.10
N MET A 68 -12.12 -2.99 12.39
CA MET A 68 -13.27 -2.79 11.53
C MET A 68 -13.39 -3.90 10.48
N LEU A 69 -12.27 -4.29 9.84
CA LEU A 69 -12.24 -5.36 8.84
C LEU A 69 -12.46 -6.75 9.44
N ARG A 70 -12.06 -6.98 10.69
CA ARG A 70 -12.22 -8.25 11.42
C ARG A 70 -13.63 -8.46 11.99
N VAL A 71 -14.40 -7.40 12.17
CA VAL A 71 -15.71 -7.48 12.86
C VAL A 71 -16.87 -7.08 11.95
N LEU A 72 -16.74 -6.03 11.14
CA LEU A 72 -17.90 -5.48 10.46
C LEU A 72 -18.38 -6.35 9.31
N ASN A 73 -19.70 -6.58 9.30
CA ASN A 73 -20.46 -7.24 8.25
C ASN A 73 -19.97 -8.67 7.94
N LEU A 74 -19.40 -9.37 8.92
CA LEU A 74 -18.98 -10.77 8.82
C LEU A 74 -19.98 -11.75 9.43
N ARG A 75 -21.22 -11.31 9.67
CA ARG A 75 -22.27 -12.12 10.32
C ARG A 75 -21.75 -12.69 11.65
N ASP A 76 -21.91 -13.99 11.87
CA ASP A 76 -21.43 -14.77 13.01
C ASP A 76 -19.94 -15.17 12.91
N GLN A 77 -19.27 -14.82 11.82
CA GLN A 77 -17.84 -15.10 11.57
C GLN A 77 -16.93 -13.92 11.97
N SER A 78 -17.44 -13.01 12.79
CA SER A 78 -16.64 -11.89 13.30
C SER A 78 -15.47 -12.43 14.13
N LEU A 79 -14.27 -11.96 13.83
CA LEU A 79 -13.09 -12.27 14.63
C LEU A 79 -13.00 -11.34 15.82
N GLU A 80 -12.29 -11.79 16.85
CA GLU A 80 -11.92 -10.94 17.96
C GLU A 80 -11.09 -9.74 17.47
N ALA A 81 -11.41 -8.56 18.01
CA ALA A 81 -10.67 -7.34 17.76
C ALA A 81 -9.24 -7.50 18.29
N LEU A 82 -8.27 -7.05 17.53
CA LEU A 82 -6.88 -7.01 17.92
C LEU A 82 -6.68 -5.92 18.98
N GLU A 83 -5.87 -6.23 19.97
CA GLU A 83 -5.38 -5.30 20.98
C GLU A 83 -3.97 -4.80 20.60
N PRO A 84 -3.53 -3.62 21.08
CA PRO A 84 -2.15 -3.20 20.90
C PRO A 84 -1.21 -4.17 21.62
N ASP A 85 -0.12 -4.56 20.95
CA ASP A 85 0.97 -5.32 21.58
C ASP A 85 1.68 -4.42 22.60
N THR A 86 1.47 -4.67 23.89
CA THR A 86 2.06 -3.88 24.99
C THR A 86 3.44 -4.36 25.41
N ASP A 87 3.94 -5.46 24.82
CA ASP A 87 5.22 -6.07 25.20
C ASP A 87 6.43 -5.39 24.52
N GLU A 88 6.30 -4.09 24.21
CA GLU A 88 7.43 -3.24 23.85
C GLU A 88 8.29 -2.95 25.09
N THR A 89 9.05 -3.96 25.53
CA THR A 89 10.21 -3.93 26.47
C THR A 89 9.94 -4.26 27.95
N THR A 90 10.17 -5.53 28.34
CA THR A 90 11.00 -5.96 29.50
C THR A 90 10.96 -7.49 29.63
N GLY A 91 11.61 -8.20 28.71
CA GLY A 91 12.05 -9.56 29.00
C GLY A 91 13.46 -9.46 29.55
N ASP A 92 13.63 -9.75 30.84
CA ASP A 92 14.94 -10.11 31.38
C ASP A 92 15.56 -11.13 30.42
N ALA A 93 16.72 -10.78 29.89
CA ALA A 93 17.44 -11.62 28.95
C ALA A 93 17.88 -12.89 29.68
N GLU A 94 17.11 -13.95 29.55
CA GLU A 94 17.68 -15.29 29.62
C GLU A 94 18.58 -15.45 28.38
N GLU A 95 19.87 -15.57 28.63
CA GLU A 95 20.92 -15.73 27.62
C GLU A 95 20.58 -16.89 26.67
N GLY A 96 20.23 -16.58 25.41
CA GLY A 96 20.12 -17.58 24.35
C GLY A 96 19.03 -17.39 23.30
N VAL A 97 18.02 -16.54 23.56
CA VAL A 97 16.96 -16.25 22.57
C VAL A 97 17.23 -14.90 21.91
N SER A 98 17.45 -14.90 20.59
CA SER A 98 17.54 -13.68 19.81
C SER A 98 16.27 -12.85 20.04
N LYS A 99 16.43 -11.64 20.62
CA LYS A 99 15.32 -10.72 20.87
C LYS A 99 14.59 -10.50 19.54
N SER A 100 13.31 -10.88 19.49
CA SER A 100 12.49 -10.64 18.30
C SER A 100 12.48 -9.15 17.98
N LYS A 101 12.71 -8.80 16.71
CA LYS A 101 12.66 -7.40 16.26
C LYS A 101 11.25 -6.82 16.47
N THR A 102 11.23 -5.56 16.85
CA THR A 102 10.00 -4.74 16.99
C THR A 102 9.44 -4.36 15.62
N ALA A 103 8.17 -3.91 15.57
CA ALA A 103 7.57 -3.41 14.34
C ALA A 103 8.37 -2.23 13.75
N LEU A 104 8.92 -1.35 14.60
CA LEU A 104 9.73 -0.21 14.18
C LEU A 104 11.03 -0.64 13.49
N GLU A 105 11.73 -1.63 14.07
CA GLU A 105 12.97 -2.16 13.50
C GLU A 105 12.72 -2.85 12.16
N ILE A 106 11.65 -3.65 12.08
CA ILE A 106 11.29 -4.36 10.85
C ILE A 106 10.85 -3.38 9.75
N ALA A 107 10.05 -2.37 10.07
CA ALA A 107 9.63 -1.37 9.09
C ALA A 107 10.85 -0.67 8.45
N LYS A 108 11.85 -0.30 9.25
CA LYS A 108 13.11 0.29 8.74
C LYS A 108 13.86 -0.68 7.85
N GLU A 109 14.03 -1.93 8.29
CA GLU A 109 14.72 -2.96 7.51
C GLU A 109 14.03 -3.24 6.16
N LEU A 110 12.70 -3.23 6.13
CA LEU A 110 11.94 -3.39 4.89
C LEU A 110 12.08 -2.19 3.95
N ALA A 111 12.26 -0.98 4.48
CA ALA A 111 12.48 0.22 3.68
C ALA A 111 13.91 0.32 3.12
N GLY A 112 14.90 -0.22 3.83
CA GLY A 112 16.28 -0.32 3.37
C GLY A 112 17.26 0.27 4.38
N THR A 113 18.42 0.72 3.89
CA THR A 113 19.48 1.29 4.72
C THR A 113 19.76 2.76 4.44
N ASP A 114 19.41 3.24 3.25
CA ASP A 114 19.64 4.62 2.82
C ASP A 114 18.32 5.39 2.75
N ALA A 115 18.14 6.42 3.60
CA ALA A 115 16.90 7.21 3.58
C ALA A 115 16.73 8.07 2.32
N ALA A 116 17.82 8.36 1.60
CA ALA A 116 17.71 9.09 0.34
C ALA A 116 16.97 8.27 -0.72
N THR A 117 17.08 6.94 -0.68
CA THR A 117 16.56 6.05 -1.73
C THR A 117 15.50 5.08 -1.24
N CYS A 118 15.54 4.64 0.02
CA CYS A 118 14.74 3.52 0.56
C CYS A 118 14.61 2.39 -0.46
N GLU A 119 15.78 1.87 -0.82
CA GLU A 119 16.04 1.06 -2.00
C GLU A 119 15.22 -0.24 -2.04
N THR A 120 14.84 -0.77 -0.88
CA THR A 120 14.04 -1.99 -0.78
C THR A 120 12.55 -1.73 -0.61
N GLY A 121 12.17 -0.52 -0.21
CA GLY A 121 10.80 -0.17 0.18
C GLY A 121 9.76 -0.52 -0.88
N ALA A 122 10.03 -0.28 -2.16
CA ALA A 122 9.09 -0.58 -3.25
C ALA A 122 8.75 -2.07 -3.39
N THR A 123 9.66 -2.94 -2.93
CA THR A 123 9.56 -4.40 -3.04
C THR A 123 9.29 -5.09 -1.71
N ALA A 124 9.08 -4.30 -0.65
CA ALA A 124 8.81 -4.80 0.70
C ALA A 124 7.60 -5.75 0.70
N ASN A 125 7.77 -6.89 1.36
CA ASN A 125 6.77 -7.96 1.42
C ASN A 125 6.94 -8.80 2.68
N ALA A 126 6.03 -9.74 2.89
CA ALA A 126 5.96 -10.57 4.09
C ALA A 126 6.86 -11.84 4.06
N LYS A 127 7.77 -12.00 3.07
CA LYS A 127 8.61 -13.22 2.95
C LYS A 127 9.66 -13.34 4.05
N ALA A 128 10.31 -12.22 4.36
CA ALA A 128 11.35 -12.18 5.39
C ALA A 128 10.77 -11.97 6.79
N HIS A 129 9.69 -11.19 6.88
CA HIS A 129 9.02 -10.83 8.13
C HIS A 129 7.52 -11.00 7.95
N THR A 130 6.95 -12.06 8.52
CA THR A 130 5.51 -12.31 8.44
C THR A 130 4.74 -11.18 9.13
N GLY A 131 3.80 -10.59 8.41
CA GLY A 131 2.91 -9.57 8.91
C GLY A 131 2.16 -8.88 7.77
N LEU A 132 1.52 -7.77 8.10
CA LEU A 132 0.97 -6.86 7.10
C LEU A 132 2.11 -5.96 6.60
N VAL A 133 2.32 -5.91 5.29
CA VAL A 133 3.33 -5.07 4.65
C VAL A 133 2.69 -4.25 3.53
N ILE A 134 2.76 -2.93 3.63
CA ILE A 134 2.22 -2.02 2.62
C ILE A 134 3.29 -0.97 2.27
N PRO A 135 3.94 -1.10 1.09
CA PRO A 135 4.78 -0.05 0.55
C PRO A 135 3.92 1.05 -0.09
N PHE A 136 4.33 2.29 0.06
CA PHE A 136 3.65 3.44 -0.55
C PHE A 136 4.63 4.56 -0.89
N GLU A 137 4.35 5.31 -1.94
CA GLU A 137 5.25 6.38 -2.40
C GLU A 137 5.48 7.44 -1.31
N TYR A 138 6.69 7.97 -1.24
CA TYR A 138 7.03 9.03 -0.29
C TYR A 138 6.17 10.30 -0.42
N SER A 139 5.71 10.60 -1.63
CA SER A 139 4.79 11.71 -1.95
C SER A 139 3.38 11.53 -1.37
N THR A 140 3.01 10.30 -1.01
CA THR A 140 1.66 9.97 -0.53
C THR A 140 1.54 10.30 0.95
N ALA A 141 0.50 11.07 1.29
CA ALA A 141 0.17 11.32 2.69
C ALA A 141 -0.19 10.00 3.38
N PHE A 142 0.41 9.73 4.53
CA PHE A 142 0.13 8.52 5.28
C PHE A 142 -1.29 8.54 5.82
N ASP A 143 -2.12 7.64 5.30
CA ASP A 143 -3.47 7.34 5.80
C ASP A 143 -3.58 5.82 5.95
N CYS A 144 -3.48 5.34 7.19
CA CYS A 144 -3.52 3.91 7.45
C CYS A 144 -4.86 3.27 7.07
N GLY A 145 -5.97 4.02 7.21
CA GLY A 145 -7.29 3.56 6.84
C GLY A 145 -7.39 3.28 5.35
N ALA A 146 -7.01 4.27 4.53
CA ALA A 146 -7.03 4.16 3.08
C ALA A 146 -6.09 3.05 2.57
N LEU A 147 -4.87 2.99 3.11
CA LEU A 147 -3.87 1.97 2.72
C LEU A 147 -4.36 0.55 3.02
N ILE A 148 -4.79 0.29 4.27
CA ILE A 148 -5.24 -1.05 4.67
C ILE A 148 -6.52 -1.44 3.91
N GLN A 149 -7.49 -0.54 3.77
CA GLN A 149 -8.72 -0.84 3.03
C GLN A 149 -8.46 -1.12 1.55
N GLY A 150 -7.56 -0.35 0.92
CA GLY A 150 -7.17 -0.55 -0.47
C GLY A 150 -6.55 -1.92 -0.71
N HIS A 151 -5.56 -2.29 0.11
CA HIS A 151 -4.96 -3.63 0.06
C HIS A 151 -5.96 -4.74 0.40
N PHE A 152 -6.88 -4.48 1.33
CA PHE A 152 -7.92 -5.45 1.67
C PHE A 152 -8.86 -5.72 0.48
N ALA A 153 -9.33 -4.68 -0.20
CA ALA A 153 -10.21 -4.85 -1.37
C ALA A 153 -9.48 -5.54 -2.53
N ALA A 154 -8.25 -5.09 -2.82
CA ALA A 154 -7.44 -5.66 -3.90
C ALA A 154 -7.07 -7.13 -3.63
N GLY A 155 -6.68 -7.46 -2.40
CA GLY A 155 -6.29 -8.81 -2.05
C GLY A 155 -7.46 -9.79 -2.07
N LEU A 156 -8.66 -9.38 -1.63
CA LEU A 156 -9.81 -10.29 -1.58
C LEU A 156 -10.27 -10.61 -3.01
N SER A 157 -10.27 -9.59 -3.86
CA SER A 157 -10.51 -9.76 -5.31
C SER A 157 -9.50 -10.75 -5.91
N HIS A 158 -8.22 -10.60 -5.60
CA HIS A 158 -7.17 -11.49 -6.11
C HIS A 158 -7.32 -12.94 -5.61
N ILE A 159 -7.63 -13.14 -4.33
CA ILE A 159 -7.89 -14.47 -3.75
C ILE A 159 -9.08 -15.13 -4.46
N GLN A 160 -10.15 -14.37 -4.72
CA GLN A 160 -11.33 -14.83 -5.44
C GLN A 160 -10.99 -15.22 -6.90
N GLU A 161 -10.29 -14.34 -7.63
CA GLU A 161 -9.86 -14.59 -9.02
C GLU A 161 -8.94 -15.80 -9.15
N SER A 162 -8.15 -16.09 -8.10
CA SER A 162 -7.27 -17.26 -8.03
C SER A 162 -7.99 -18.57 -7.75
N ASN A 163 -9.33 -18.55 -7.55
CA ASN A 163 -10.14 -19.72 -7.18
C ASN A 163 -9.62 -20.45 -5.93
N PHE A 164 -9.20 -19.69 -4.93
CA PHE A 164 -8.69 -20.25 -3.67
C PHE A 164 -9.75 -21.10 -2.96
N ASP A 165 -9.36 -22.32 -2.55
CA ASP A 165 -10.18 -23.21 -1.72
C ASP A 165 -9.82 -23.04 -0.23
N PRO A 166 -10.70 -22.46 0.61
CA PRO A 166 -10.42 -22.27 2.03
C PRO A 166 -10.35 -23.59 2.83
N ALA A 167 -10.87 -24.71 2.31
CA ALA A 167 -10.85 -25.98 3.04
C ALA A 167 -9.46 -26.64 3.03
N THR A 168 -8.71 -26.46 1.95
CA THR A 168 -7.42 -27.13 1.72
C THR A 168 -6.25 -26.16 1.55
N GLY A 169 -6.54 -24.92 1.14
CA GLY A 169 -5.56 -23.90 0.83
C GLY A 169 -4.72 -23.50 2.03
N LYS A 170 -3.42 -23.32 1.77
CA LYS A 170 -2.44 -22.92 2.78
C LYS A 170 -1.93 -21.52 2.49
N TYR A 171 -1.62 -20.78 3.55
CA TYR A 171 -0.87 -19.55 3.43
C TYR A 171 0.56 -19.88 2.99
N ASP A 172 1.05 -19.29 1.91
CA ASP A 172 2.45 -19.39 1.49
C ASP A 172 2.81 -18.19 0.60
N THR A 173 3.74 -17.34 1.05
CA THR A 173 4.14 -16.13 0.31
C THR A 173 4.93 -16.40 -0.97
N GLY A 174 5.22 -17.67 -1.28
CA GLY A 174 5.79 -18.12 -2.55
C GLY A 174 4.78 -18.71 -3.53
N ILE A 175 3.51 -18.88 -3.15
CA ILE A 175 2.50 -19.59 -3.96
C ILE A 175 1.20 -18.78 -4.02
N ALA A 176 0.55 -18.76 -5.19
CA ALA A 176 -0.75 -18.13 -5.37
C ALA A 176 -1.81 -18.71 -4.40
N PRO A 177 -2.69 -17.86 -3.83
CA PRO A 177 -2.82 -16.43 -4.09
C PRO A 177 -1.89 -15.54 -3.23
N PHE A 178 -1.13 -16.10 -2.30
CA PHE A 178 -0.44 -15.33 -1.25
C PHE A 178 0.98 -14.87 -1.64
N ASP A 179 1.46 -15.24 -2.83
CA ASP A 179 2.58 -14.56 -3.48
C ASP A 179 2.24 -13.10 -3.88
N ASN A 180 0.94 -12.78 -3.98
CA ASN A 180 0.44 -11.42 -4.06
C ASN A 180 0.42 -10.74 -2.68
N LEU A 181 1.05 -9.56 -2.61
CA LEU A 181 1.18 -8.78 -1.37
C LEU A 181 -0.16 -8.47 -0.69
N SER A 182 -1.16 -8.03 -1.47
CA SER A 182 -2.47 -7.65 -0.94
C SER A 182 -3.23 -8.86 -0.40
N ALA A 183 -3.15 -10.01 -1.09
CA ALA A 183 -3.74 -11.26 -0.61
C ALA A 183 -3.06 -11.75 0.68
N SER A 184 -1.73 -11.68 0.75
CA SER A 184 -0.96 -11.99 1.96
C SER A 184 -1.36 -11.09 3.12
N ASN A 185 -1.55 -9.78 2.90
CA ASN A 185 -1.98 -8.85 3.94
C ASN A 185 -3.34 -9.24 4.54
N ILE A 186 -4.28 -9.71 3.73
CA ILE A 186 -5.60 -10.15 4.23
C ILE A 186 -5.48 -11.40 5.08
N ALA A 187 -4.68 -12.37 4.67
CA ALA A 187 -4.42 -13.56 5.47
C ALA A 187 -3.88 -13.20 6.85
N ASN A 188 -2.98 -12.23 6.94
CA ASN A 188 -2.45 -11.73 8.21
C ASN A 188 -3.52 -11.00 9.05
N ILE A 189 -4.27 -10.06 8.45
CA ILE A 189 -5.33 -9.32 9.15
C ILE A 189 -6.43 -10.26 9.68
N MET A 190 -6.80 -11.27 8.90
CA MET A 190 -7.90 -12.19 9.22
C MET A 190 -7.44 -13.45 9.95
N TRP A 191 -6.17 -13.53 10.37
CA TRP A 191 -5.69 -14.66 11.13
C TRP A 191 -6.33 -14.69 12.51
N SER A 192 -7.11 -15.73 12.78
CA SER A 192 -7.96 -15.80 13.98
C SER A 192 -7.18 -16.05 15.28
N LYS A 193 -5.98 -16.62 15.18
CA LYS A 193 -5.12 -16.89 16.33
C LYS A 193 -4.41 -15.63 16.83
N SER A 194 -4.14 -14.65 15.97
CA SER A 194 -3.57 -13.38 16.41
C SER A 194 -4.59 -12.55 17.18
N LYS A 195 -4.19 -12.15 18.40
CA LYS A 195 -4.99 -11.33 19.33
C LYS A 195 -4.41 -9.94 19.55
N THR A 196 -3.11 -9.77 19.30
CA THR A 196 -2.46 -8.47 19.43
C THR A 196 -1.66 -8.12 18.19
N ALA A 197 -1.48 -6.83 17.96
CA ALA A 197 -0.66 -6.32 16.87
C ALA A 197 0.06 -5.02 17.27
N SER A 198 1.25 -4.81 16.72
CA SER A 198 1.98 -3.54 16.73
C SER A 198 2.28 -3.13 15.30
N CYS A 199 2.10 -1.85 14.99
CA CYS A 199 2.33 -1.30 13.66
C CYS A 199 3.36 -0.18 13.70
N ALA A 200 4.19 -0.11 12.68
CA ALA A 200 5.08 1.02 12.46
C ALA A 200 5.05 1.43 11.00
N VAL A 201 5.28 2.72 10.77
CA VAL A 201 5.42 3.26 9.42
C VAL A 201 6.74 4.01 9.29
N THR A 202 7.44 3.77 8.19
CA THR A 202 8.64 4.54 7.88
C THR A 202 8.32 5.94 7.37
N LYS A 203 9.25 6.86 7.62
CA LYS A 203 9.23 8.24 7.15
C LYS A 203 10.60 8.59 6.57
N ASN A 204 10.64 9.69 5.82
CA ASN A 204 11.83 10.26 5.22
C ASN A 204 12.46 9.45 4.08
N CYS A 205 11.71 8.54 3.45
CA CYS A 205 12.14 7.79 2.26
C CYS A 205 12.12 8.63 0.95
N ARG A 206 12.87 9.73 0.89
CA ARG A 206 12.69 10.82 -0.09
C ARG A 206 12.71 10.40 -1.57
N GLY A 207 13.45 9.35 -1.92
CA GLY A 207 13.60 8.84 -3.29
C GLY A 207 12.91 7.50 -3.56
N GLY A 208 12.13 6.98 -2.61
CA GLY A 208 11.57 5.64 -2.69
C GLY A 208 10.18 5.51 -2.10
N HIS A 209 9.94 4.38 -1.44
CA HIS A 209 8.68 4.06 -0.80
C HIS A 209 8.87 4.02 0.71
N ASN A 210 7.95 4.64 1.44
CA ASN A 210 7.75 4.33 2.84
C ASN A 210 7.10 2.94 2.95
N VAL A 211 7.22 2.32 4.12
CA VAL A 211 6.66 1.00 4.42
C VAL A 211 5.84 1.10 5.69
N LEU A 212 4.57 0.72 5.60
CA LEU A 212 3.75 0.36 6.75
C LEU A 212 3.95 -1.14 7.02
N TYR A 213 4.34 -1.47 8.24
CA TYR A 213 4.47 -2.84 8.71
C TYR A 213 3.61 -3.02 9.96
N CYS A 214 2.80 -4.08 10.03
CA CYS A 214 2.21 -4.53 11.29
C CYS A 214 2.66 -5.94 11.62
N ARG A 215 3.24 -6.09 12.81
CA ARG A 215 3.55 -7.35 13.46
C ARG A 215 2.31 -7.84 14.18
N PHE A 216 2.03 -9.13 14.07
CA PHE A 216 1.00 -9.80 14.85
C PHE A 216 1.66 -10.78 15.82
N VAL A 217 1.16 -10.87 17.04
CA VAL A 217 1.55 -11.98 17.95
C VAL A 217 0.84 -13.25 17.48
N ASP A 218 1.54 -14.37 17.57
CA ASP A 218 1.16 -15.65 16.96
C ASP A 218 0.89 -15.53 15.45
N PRO A 219 1.88 -15.05 14.67
CA PRO A 219 1.70 -14.79 13.25
C PRO A 219 1.37 -16.08 12.49
N ILE A 220 0.65 -15.93 11.38
CA ILE A 220 0.32 -17.04 10.48
C ILE A 220 1.59 -17.66 9.89
N THR A 221 1.62 -18.97 9.69
CA THR A 221 2.78 -19.70 9.11
C THR A 221 2.45 -20.37 7.79
N ASN A 222 3.47 -20.81 7.04
CA ASN A 222 3.30 -21.37 5.70
C ASN A 222 2.48 -22.68 5.62
N ALA A 223 2.08 -23.25 6.77
CA ALA A 223 1.27 -24.47 6.85
C ALA A 223 -0.15 -24.22 7.36
N ASP A 224 -0.45 -22.98 7.75
CA ASP A 224 -1.75 -22.59 8.28
C ASP A 224 -2.76 -22.39 7.16
N THR A 225 -4.02 -22.66 7.48
CA THR A 225 -5.17 -22.35 6.62
C THR A 225 -5.73 -21.00 7.06
N PRO A 226 -5.56 -19.92 6.29
CA PRO A 226 -5.77 -18.55 6.75
C PRO A 226 -7.22 -18.20 7.08
N PHE A 227 -8.17 -18.90 6.47
CA PHE A 227 -9.59 -18.67 6.66
C PHE A 227 -10.29 -20.00 6.93
N THR A 228 -11.31 -20.00 7.78
CA THR A 228 -12.33 -21.05 7.70
C THR A 228 -13.16 -20.84 6.43
N THR A 229 -13.83 -21.90 5.95
CA THR A 229 -14.73 -21.79 4.81
C THR A 229 -15.81 -20.74 5.05
N GLU A 230 -16.38 -20.71 6.25
CA GLU A 230 -17.45 -19.80 6.64
C GLU A 230 -16.95 -18.34 6.68
N LEU A 231 -15.75 -18.10 7.23
CA LEU A 231 -15.15 -16.77 7.25
C LEU A 231 -14.88 -16.27 5.83
N TYR A 232 -14.35 -17.14 4.97
CA TYR A 232 -14.08 -16.78 3.58
C TYR A 232 -15.38 -16.44 2.82
N GLU A 233 -16.44 -17.22 2.98
CA GLU A 233 -17.74 -16.91 2.39
C GLU A 233 -18.34 -15.59 2.92
N ALA A 234 -18.20 -15.32 4.22
CA ALA A 234 -18.65 -14.06 4.82
C ALA A 234 -17.88 -12.85 4.24
N LEU A 235 -16.58 -13.00 4.00
CA LEU A 235 -15.74 -11.99 3.36
C LEU A 235 -16.21 -11.69 1.93
N LEU A 236 -16.45 -12.72 1.11
CA LEU A 236 -16.94 -12.56 -0.26
C LEU A 236 -18.32 -11.89 -0.30
N GLN A 237 -19.23 -12.30 0.59
CA GLN A 237 -20.56 -11.69 0.69
C GLN A 237 -20.49 -10.22 1.10
N ARG A 238 -19.59 -9.85 2.00
CA ARG A 238 -19.35 -8.45 2.37
C ARG A 238 -18.90 -7.64 1.15
N GLN A 239 -17.98 -8.16 0.35
CA GLN A 239 -17.51 -7.49 -0.87
C GLN A 239 -18.62 -7.32 -1.91
N ALA A 240 -19.45 -8.34 -2.11
CA ALA A 240 -20.62 -8.27 -2.99
C ALA A 240 -21.66 -7.25 -2.51
N GLY A 241 -21.89 -7.17 -1.19
CA GLY A 241 -22.80 -6.20 -0.57
C GLY A 241 -22.31 -4.75 -0.73
N SER A 242 -21.00 -4.50 -0.59
CA SER A 242 -20.39 -3.19 -0.85
C SER A 242 -20.46 -2.79 -2.33
N SER A 243 -20.44 -3.76 -3.24
CA SER A 243 -20.51 -3.54 -4.70
C SER A 243 -21.95 -3.25 -5.20
N SER A 244 -22.97 -3.54 -4.38
CA SER A 244 -24.39 -3.36 -4.74
C SER A 244 -24.88 -1.89 -4.68
N ILE A 245 -24.05 -0.96 -4.20
CA ILE A 245 -24.40 0.47 -4.10
C ILE A 245 -23.94 1.26 -5.35
N ALA A 246 -23.22 0.64 -6.29
CA ALA A 246 -22.90 1.24 -7.58
C ALA A 246 -23.93 0.80 -8.64
N PHE A 247 -24.54 1.78 -9.32
CA PHE A 247 -25.55 1.68 -10.40
C PHE A 247 -27.03 1.60 -10.02
N THR A 248 -27.52 2.69 -9.40
CA THR A 248 -28.71 3.37 -9.94
C THR A 248 -28.51 4.89 -9.82
N SER A 249 -27.64 5.45 -10.66
CA SER A 249 -27.73 6.89 -10.94
C SER A 249 -29.08 7.11 -11.62
N ILE A 250 -29.99 7.73 -10.90
CA ILE A 250 -31.32 8.15 -11.32
C ILE A 250 -31.14 9.18 -12.43
N ALA A 251 -30.98 8.71 -13.68
CA ALA A 251 -30.88 9.57 -14.86
C ALA A 251 -31.69 9.04 -16.05
N THR A 252 -32.64 8.14 -15.81
CA THR A 252 -33.51 7.59 -16.87
C THR A 252 -34.96 7.43 -16.42
N THR A 253 -35.62 8.52 -16.03
CA THR A 253 -37.10 8.59 -16.04
C THR A 253 -37.63 10.03 -16.11
N PHE A 254 -37.05 10.92 -16.93
CA PHE A 254 -37.72 12.19 -17.28
C PHE A 254 -37.39 12.64 -18.71
N PHE A 255 -37.65 11.77 -19.70
CA PHE A 255 -37.63 12.18 -21.11
C PHE A 255 -38.60 11.37 -21.99
N CYS A 256 -39.83 11.17 -21.52
CA CYS A 256 -40.92 10.60 -22.35
C CYS A 256 -42.26 11.34 -22.20
N ALA A 257 -42.27 12.59 -21.73
CA ALA A 257 -43.49 13.39 -21.56
C ALA A 257 -43.53 14.68 -22.41
N ALA A 258 -42.67 14.81 -23.43
CA ALA A 258 -42.68 15.98 -24.33
C ALA A 258 -43.09 15.65 -25.78
N LEU A 259 -43.25 14.38 -26.14
CA LEU A 259 -43.60 13.95 -27.51
C LEU A 259 -45.11 13.71 -27.73
N PHE A 260 -45.94 13.84 -26.69
CA PHE A 260 -47.41 13.77 -26.81
C PHE A 260 -48.12 15.14 -26.80
N LEU A 261 -47.37 16.24 -26.79
CA LEU A 261 -47.93 17.61 -26.83
C LEU A 261 -47.67 18.34 -28.17
N LEU A 262 -47.12 17.64 -29.18
CA LEU A 262 -46.79 18.21 -30.50
C LEU A 262 -47.36 17.41 -31.68
N SER A 263 -48.36 16.56 -31.44
CA SER A 263 -49.17 15.90 -32.47
C SER A 263 -50.61 16.38 -32.43
#